data_AF-A0A944U5D2-F1
#
_entry.id   AF-A0A944U5D2-F1
#
_cell.length_a   1.000
_cell.length_b   1.000
_cell.length_c   1.000
_cell.angle_alpha   90.00
_cell.angle_beta   90.00
_cell.angle_gamma   90.00
#
_symmetry.space_group_name_H-M   'P 1'
#
loop_
_entity.id
_entity.type
_entity.pdbx_description
1 polymer ?
#
loop_
_entity_poly.entity_id
_entity_poly.type
_entity_poly.pdbx_seq_one_letter_code
_entity_poly.pdbx_strand_id
1 'polypeptide(L)'
;MKGAHHKPSKSKSKSSFKLPKPPKDSDYYEKGKPSSAKVELGRLLFFDKLLSGNQNISCATCHHPSAGSGDQLSLPIGEGGRSLGQERDTGEALGAVHELVPRNSPDIFNRGAKEFVSMFHDGRVENTSKKKKSIKTPAGKNLPRGLDNVLAAQALFPVTSATEMAGQSGENPIADLAAEEDFEGIWSALSDRLKSVPEYRLLFENAFPRIKKGKEEITFAHAGNAIAAFEAHAFRFDNSPFDEYLRGDENAITEDEKAGMTLFYGKAMCASCHSGPFMTDHQFHAMGMPQIGPGKGHGPGGREDFGRGGVTGRNRDRYKFRTPSLRNVALTGPWGHNGAFSDLKEVVIHQLDPIETLAYYDRNQPILPNRPDLNNMNWKVMDDALAVNQLAGACRVEPVVLDSLEIDQLVDFLYSLTDLRALDMMYIIPESVPSGLPVDD
;
A
#
# COMPACT_ATOMS: atom_id res chain seq x y z
N MET A 1 18.99 -64.21 -31.98
CA MET A 1 19.27 -62.77 -31.85
C MET A 1 17.98 -62.00 -32.11
N LYS A 2 17.28 -61.57 -31.05
CA LYS A 2 16.06 -60.76 -31.17
C LYS A 2 16.44 -59.31 -30.84
N GLY A 3 16.35 -58.43 -31.84
CA GLY A 3 16.63 -57.01 -31.70
C GLY A 3 15.57 -56.33 -30.84
N ALA A 4 16.01 -55.65 -29.78
CA ALA A 4 15.15 -54.82 -28.95
C ALA A 4 15.03 -53.43 -29.58
N HIS A 5 13.84 -53.10 -30.08
CA HIS A 5 13.48 -51.74 -30.46
C HIS A 5 13.35 -50.88 -29.19
N HIS A 6 14.29 -49.97 -28.98
CA HIS A 6 14.19 -48.90 -27.98
C HIS A 6 13.21 -47.83 -28.50
N LYS A 7 12.05 -47.69 -27.85
CA LYS A 7 11.19 -46.51 -28.02
C LYS A 7 11.79 -45.36 -27.18
N PRO A 8 11.88 -44.13 -27.70
CA PRO A 8 12.35 -43.01 -26.91
C PRO A 8 11.31 -42.67 -25.83
N SER A 9 11.77 -42.68 -24.59
CA SER A 9 11.04 -42.17 -23.42
C SER A 9 10.79 -40.68 -23.61
N LYS A 10 9.53 -40.27 -23.71
CA LYS A 10 9.15 -38.86 -23.58
C LYS A 10 9.46 -38.42 -22.14
N SER A 11 10.57 -37.71 -21.97
CA SER A 11 10.89 -36.97 -20.75
C SER A 11 9.77 -35.96 -20.48
N LYS A 12 8.86 -36.31 -19.56
CA LYS A 12 7.99 -35.34 -18.91
C LYS A 12 8.79 -34.73 -17.77
N SER A 13 9.48 -33.62 -18.04
CA SER A 13 9.95 -32.72 -16.98
C SER A 13 8.71 -32.15 -16.28
N LYS A 14 8.24 -32.83 -15.23
CA LYS A 14 7.22 -32.32 -14.31
C LYS A 14 7.92 -31.72 -13.11
N SER A 15 8.46 -30.53 -13.28
CA SER A 15 8.64 -29.64 -12.14
C SER A 15 7.27 -29.05 -11.80
N SER A 16 6.39 -29.82 -11.15
CA SER A 16 5.03 -29.35 -10.85
C SER A 16 5.03 -28.49 -9.59
N PHE A 17 5.47 -27.25 -9.71
CA PHE A 17 5.18 -26.24 -8.69
C PHE A 17 3.67 -25.98 -8.67
N LYS A 18 3.11 -25.77 -7.47
CA LYS A 18 1.67 -25.63 -7.29
C LYS A 18 1.27 -24.16 -7.44
N LEU A 19 0.63 -23.84 -8.56
CA LEU A 19 0.04 -22.53 -8.79
C LEU A 19 -1.11 -22.24 -7.80
N PRO A 20 -1.36 -20.96 -7.45
CA PRO A 20 -2.46 -20.57 -6.60
C PRO A 20 -3.80 -20.79 -7.30
N LYS A 21 -4.89 -20.65 -6.54
CA LYS A 21 -6.22 -20.51 -7.13
C LYS A 21 -6.46 -19.03 -7.47
N PRO A 22 -7.19 -18.73 -8.55
CA PRO A 22 -7.56 -17.35 -8.85
C PRO A 22 -8.49 -16.82 -7.73
N PRO A 23 -8.46 -15.51 -7.42
CA PRO A 23 -9.40 -14.91 -6.48
C PRO A 23 -10.84 -15.10 -6.94
N LYS A 24 -11.76 -15.10 -5.98
CA LYS A 24 -13.20 -15.20 -6.22
C LYS A 24 -13.95 -14.30 -5.26
N ASP A 25 -15.21 -14.02 -5.58
CA ASP A 25 -16.11 -13.21 -4.74
C ASP A 25 -16.08 -13.62 -3.27
N SER A 26 -16.04 -14.92 -2.96
CA SER A 26 -16.03 -15.41 -1.59
C SER A 26 -14.78 -15.05 -0.79
N ASP A 27 -13.73 -14.55 -1.42
CA ASP A 27 -12.48 -14.15 -0.77
C ASP A 27 -12.57 -12.72 -0.22
N TYR A 28 -13.53 -11.93 -0.70
CA TYR A 28 -13.80 -10.57 -0.25
C TYR A 28 -14.89 -10.51 0.85
N TYR A 29 -14.88 -9.43 1.63
CA TYR A 29 -16.01 -9.12 2.51
C TYR A 29 -17.29 -8.90 1.69
N GLU A 30 -18.44 -9.25 2.26
CA GLU A 30 -19.75 -9.12 1.58
C GLU A 30 -19.79 -9.81 0.20
N LYS A 31 -18.93 -10.81 -0.01
CA LYS A 31 -18.71 -11.48 -1.30
C LYS A 31 -18.37 -10.51 -2.45
N GLY A 32 -17.66 -9.43 -2.13
CA GLY A 32 -17.26 -8.39 -3.08
C GLY A 32 -18.41 -7.49 -3.54
N LYS A 33 -19.55 -7.51 -2.83
CA LYS A 33 -20.75 -6.73 -3.16
C LYS A 33 -21.20 -5.88 -1.96
N PRO A 34 -20.39 -4.88 -1.54
CA PRO A 34 -20.78 -3.98 -0.47
C PRO A 34 -22.04 -3.17 -0.84
N SER A 35 -22.72 -2.64 0.17
CA SER A 35 -23.85 -1.70 -0.02
C SER A 35 -23.46 -0.54 -0.93
N SER A 36 -24.21 -0.30 -2.01
CA SER A 36 -23.96 0.80 -2.94
C SER A 36 -24.02 2.17 -2.27
N ALA A 37 -24.92 2.37 -1.30
CA ALA A 37 -24.99 3.61 -0.53
C ALA A 37 -23.73 3.81 0.34
N LYS A 38 -23.15 2.72 0.87
CA LYS A 38 -21.91 2.78 1.66
C LYS A 38 -20.71 3.06 0.75
N VAL A 39 -20.66 2.43 -0.43
CA VAL A 39 -19.64 2.68 -1.46
C VAL A 39 -19.68 4.14 -1.93
N GLU A 40 -20.87 4.68 -2.22
CA GLU A 40 -20.98 6.06 -2.70
C GLU A 40 -20.56 7.07 -1.63
N LEU A 41 -21.00 6.89 -0.39
CA LEU A 41 -20.52 7.72 0.72
C LEU A 41 -18.99 7.63 0.87
N GLY A 42 -18.42 6.42 0.78
CA GLY A 42 -16.98 6.22 0.85
C GLY A 42 -16.22 6.89 -0.29
N ARG A 43 -16.76 6.82 -1.51
CA ARG A 43 -16.22 7.47 -2.70
C ARG A 43 -16.14 8.97 -2.49
N LEU A 44 -17.23 9.60 -2.08
CA LEU A 44 -17.25 11.05 -1.84
C LEU A 44 -16.26 11.44 -0.74
N LEU A 45 -16.23 10.71 0.39
CA LEU A 45 -15.27 10.97 1.47
C LEU A 45 -13.80 10.80 1.06
N PHE A 46 -13.49 9.83 0.20
CA PHE A 46 -12.12 9.55 -0.25
C PHE A 46 -11.52 10.70 -1.06
N PHE A 47 -12.34 11.41 -1.84
CA PHE A 47 -11.94 12.55 -2.65
C PHE A 47 -12.15 13.90 -1.95
N ASP A 48 -12.85 13.94 -0.81
CA ASP A 48 -13.18 15.20 -0.15
C ASP A 48 -12.07 15.66 0.79
N LYS A 49 -11.48 16.82 0.48
CA LYS A 49 -10.46 17.48 1.29
C LYS A 49 -10.99 17.92 2.65
N LEU A 50 -12.32 17.90 2.88
CA LEU A 50 -12.96 18.20 4.16
C LEU A 50 -12.38 17.39 5.34
N LEU A 51 -11.80 16.21 5.08
CA LEU A 51 -11.22 15.35 6.10
C LEU A 51 -9.82 15.77 6.59
N SER A 52 -9.13 16.69 5.90
CA SER A 52 -7.83 17.19 6.33
C SER A 52 -7.95 18.44 7.19
N GLY A 53 -6.93 18.72 8.02
CA GLY A 53 -6.95 19.85 8.95
C GLY A 53 -7.16 21.19 8.23
N ASN A 54 -6.30 21.47 7.24
CA ASN A 54 -6.33 22.68 6.42
C ASN A 54 -7.22 22.57 5.17
N GLN A 55 -7.95 21.47 5.01
CA GLN A 55 -8.92 21.23 3.93
C GLN A 55 -8.34 21.33 2.50
N ASN A 56 -7.09 20.92 2.33
CA ASN A 56 -6.33 20.97 1.08
C ASN A 56 -5.83 19.61 0.56
N ILE A 57 -6.08 18.52 1.28
CA ILE A 57 -5.61 17.17 0.91
C ILE A 57 -6.69 16.13 1.20
N SER A 58 -6.83 15.14 0.31
CA SER A 58 -7.77 14.03 0.49
C SER A 58 -7.02 12.68 0.44
N CYS A 59 -7.72 11.57 0.65
CA CYS A 59 -7.14 10.25 0.45
C CYS A 59 -6.69 10.06 -1.02
N ALA A 60 -7.50 10.58 -1.96
CA ALA A 60 -7.21 10.53 -3.39
C ALA A 60 -5.96 11.30 -3.80
N THR A 61 -5.49 12.26 -3.00
CA THR A 61 -4.27 13.01 -3.31
C THR A 61 -3.02 12.12 -3.31
N CYS A 62 -2.92 11.19 -2.36
CA CYS A 62 -1.79 10.25 -2.25
C CYS A 62 -2.09 8.88 -2.86
N HIS A 63 -3.36 8.57 -3.11
CA HIS A 63 -3.83 7.30 -3.67
C HIS A 63 -4.64 7.54 -4.95
N HIS A 64 -4.06 8.30 -5.88
CA HIS A 64 -4.80 8.82 -7.02
C HIS A 64 -4.98 7.74 -8.11
N PRO A 65 -6.17 7.62 -8.73
CA PRO A 65 -6.40 6.70 -9.84
C PRO A 65 -5.41 6.85 -11.00
N SER A 66 -4.97 8.06 -11.34
CA SER A 66 -4.02 8.28 -12.44
C SER A 66 -2.58 7.88 -12.10
N ALA A 67 -2.30 7.63 -10.83
CA ALA A 67 -0.98 7.30 -10.30
C ALA A 67 -0.92 5.85 -9.78
N GLY A 68 -1.69 4.94 -10.39
CA GLY A 68 -1.69 3.52 -10.01
C GLY A 68 -2.23 3.28 -8.60
N SER A 69 -3.07 4.19 -8.09
CA SER A 69 -3.56 4.22 -6.70
C SER A 69 -2.49 4.50 -5.63
N GLY A 70 -1.32 4.99 -6.05
CA GLY A 70 -0.33 5.67 -5.22
C GLY A 70 -0.16 7.13 -5.68
N ASP A 71 1.05 7.68 -5.55
CA ASP A 71 1.40 9.04 -5.93
C ASP A 71 2.60 9.14 -6.89
N GLN A 72 3.16 8.01 -7.33
CA GLN A 72 4.35 7.92 -8.20
C GLN A 72 5.62 8.64 -7.67
N LEU A 73 5.67 8.94 -6.37
CA LEU A 73 6.85 9.53 -5.72
C LEU A 73 7.49 8.52 -4.77
N SER A 74 8.82 8.61 -4.58
CA SER A 74 9.50 7.78 -3.58
C SER A 74 9.05 8.13 -2.17
N LEU A 75 9.01 9.44 -1.89
CA LEU A 75 8.59 10.00 -0.63
C LEU A 75 7.39 10.93 -0.88
N PRO A 76 6.18 10.56 -0.44
CA PRO A 76 4.97 11.34 -0.64
C PRO A 76 5.07 12.74 -0.04
N ILE A 77 4.37 13.67 -0.67
CA ILE A 77 4.20 15.04 -0.19
C ILE A 77 2.78 15.15 0.37
N GLY A 78 2.64 15.29 1.67
CA GLY A 78 1.32 15.41 2.31
C GLY A 78 0.82 16.84 2.35
N GLU A 79 0.37 17.26 3.54
CA GLU A 79 -0.15 18.60 3.79
C GLU A 79 0.82 19.68 3.26
N GLY A 80 0.26 20.63 2.50
CA GLY A 80 0.96 21.79 1.94
C GLY A 80 1.44 21.58 0.51
N GLY A 81 1.41 20.33 0.02
CA GLY A 81 1.71 20.01 -1.37
C GLY A 81 0.59 20.41 -2.33
N ARG A 82 0.95 20.66 -3.58
CA ARG A 82 0.02 21.02 -4.68
C ARG A 82 0.21 20.07 -5.86
N SER A 83 -0.80 19.93 -6.72
CA SER A 83 -0.80 19.03 -7.89
C SER A 83 -0.80 17.54 -7.51
N LEU A 84 -0.85 16.64 -8.48
CA LEU A 84 -0.96 15.19 -8.28
C LEU A 84 0.18 14.44 -8.95
N GLY A 85 0.45 13.21 -8.47
CA GLY A 85 1.43 12.33 -9.09
C GLY A 85 2.85 12.93 -9.05
N GLN A 86 3.61 12.71 -10.12
CA GLN A 86 4.97 13.25 -10.26
C GLN A 86 5.03 14.77 -10.39
N GLU A 87 3.93 15.42 -10.76
CA GLU A 87 3.83 16.89 -10.81
C GLU A 87 3.59 17.49 -9.42
N ARG A 88 3.41 16.66 -8.39
CA ARG A 88 3.16 17.14 -7.04
C ARG A 88 4.37 17.89 -6.51
N ASP A 89 4.17 19.16 -6.17
CA ASP A 89 5.19 20.03 -5.62
C ASP A 89 5.03 20.21 -4.11
N THR A 90 6.04 20.82 -3.51
CA THR A 90 6.19 20.95 -2.07
C THR A 90 5.64 22.26 -1.50
N GLY A 91 4.78 22.95 -2.25
CA GLY A 91 4.26 24.26 -1.90
C GLY A 91 5.32 25.36 -1.88
N GLU A 92 4.90 26.57 -1.50
CA GLU A 92 5.74 27.77 -1.48
C GLU A 92 5.56 28.57 -0.18
N ALA A 93 6.63 29.27 0.22
CA ALA A 93 6.65 30.20 1.34
C ALA A 93 6.05 29.60 2.63
N LEU A 94 5.09 30.29 3.26
CA LEU A 94 4.47 29.87 4.52
C LEU A 94 3.53 28.66 4.39
N GLY A 95 3.19 28.25 3.16
CA GLY A 95 2.39 27.04 2.91
C GLY A 95 3.22 25.87 2.35
N ALA A 96 4.56 25.97 2.36
CA ALA A 96 5.42 24.90 1.92
C ALA A 96 5.41 23.74 2.92
N VAL A 97 5.56 22.51 2.42
CA VAL A 97 5.54 21.33 3.30
C VAL A 97 6.67 21.39 4.32
N HIS A 98 6.37 20.99 5.54
CA HIS A 98 7.34 20.98 6.64
C HIS A 98 8.26 19.76 6.57
N GLU A 99 7.73 18.60 6.17
CA GLU A 99 8.46 17.33 6.11
C GLU A 99 7.92 16.46 4.97
N LEU A 100 8.74 15.51 4.50
CA LEU A 100 8.30 14.47 3.56
C LEU A 100 7.73 13.27 4.32
N VAL A 101 6.74 12.59 3.75
CA VAL A 101 6.24 11.34 4.32
C VAL A 101 7.34 10.28 4.22
N PRO A 102 7.68 9.57 5.32
CA PRO A 102 8.87 8.72 5.39
C PRO A 102 8.75 7.38 4.65
N ARG A 103 7.62 7.10 4.01
CA ARG A 103 7.35 5.86 3.28
C ARG A 103 6.52 6.15 2.04
N ASN A 104 6.76 5.40 0.98
CA ASN A 104 5.99 5.46 -0.25
C ASN A 104 4.52 5.10 0.00
N SER A 105 3.62 5.82 -0.68
CA SER A 105 2.17 5.60 -0.67
C SER A 105 1.87 4.24 -1.31
N PRO A 106 1.47 3.21 -0.54
CA PRO A 106 1.21 1.89 -1.12
C PRO A 106 -0.03 1.91 -2.03
N ASP A 107 -0.05 1.04 -3.04
CA ASP A 107 -1.28 0.76 -3.79
C ASP A 107 -2.42 0.31 -2.86
N ILE A 108 -3.66 0.59 -3.28
CA ILE A 108 -4.87 0.14 -2.58
C ILE A 108 -5.62 -0.96 -3.34
N PHE A 109 -4.98 -1.59 -4.33
CA PHE A 109 -5.59 -2.67 -5.09
C PHE A 109 -5.91 -3.86 -4.20
N ASN A 110 -7.13 -4.37 -4.35
CA ASN A 110 -7.64 -5.58 -3.71
C ASN A 110 -7.60 -5.62 -2.17
N ARG A 111 -7.39 -4.48 -1.48
CA ARG A 111 -7.28 -4.45 0.00
C ARG A 111 -8.56 -4.89 0.73
N GLY A 112 -9.69 -4.95 0.01
CA GLY A 112 -10.95 -5.50 0.50
C GLY A 112 -11.00 -7.03 0.66
N ALA A 113 -9.97 -7.77 0.25
CA ALA A 113 -9.93 -9.22 0.45
C ALA A 113 -9.68 -9.60 1.93
N LYS A 114 -10.32 -10.68 2.40
CA LYS A 114 -10.31 -11.08 3.81
C LYS A 114 -8.96 -11.58 4.33
N GLU A 115 -8.03 -11.92 3.44
CA GLU A 115 -6.68 -12.32 3.84
C GLU A 115 -5.78 -11.15 4.22
N PHE A 116 -6.10 -9.92 3.78
CA PHE A 116 -5.46 -8.72 4.27
C PHE A 116 -5.91 -8.44 5.71
N VAL A 117 -5.11 -8.95 6.66
CA VAL A 117 -5.34 -8.81 8.11
C VAL A 117 -4.40 -7.80 8.77
N SER A 118 -3.50 -7.20 7.99
CA SER A 118 -2.59 -6.12 8.42
C SER A 118 -2.50 -5.05 7.34
N MET A 119 -2.43 -3.80 7.77
CA MET A 119 -2.33 -2.60 6.93
C MET A 119 -1.10 -1.77 7.31
N PHE A 120 -0.71 -0.86 6.42
CA PHE A 120 0.61 -0.22 6.37
C PHE A 120 1.76 -1.20 6.08
N HIS A 121 2.92 -0.65 5.70
CA HIS A 121 4.15 -1.42 5.43
C HIS A 121 4.66 -2.18 6.67
N ASP A 122 4.40 -1.69 7.89
CA ASP A 122 4.87 -2.28 9.16
C ASP A 122 3.80 -3.08 9.93
N GLY A 123 2.56 -3.12 9.42
CA GLY A 123 1.46 -3.83 10.07
C GLY A 123 0.99 -3.20 11.37
N ARG A 124 1.19 -1.89 11.60
CA ARG A 124 0.76 -1.22 12.84
C ARG A 124 -0.75 -1.24 13.05
N VAL A 125 -1.53 -1.44 11.98
CA VAL A 125 -2.97 -1.74 12.06
C VAL A 125 -3.14 -3.20 11.67
N GLU A 126 -3.48 -4.06 12.63
CA GLU A 126 -3.56 -5.50 12.40
C GLU A 126 -4.62 -6.18 13.25
N ASN A 127 -5.26 -7.20 12.69
CA ASN A 127 -6.11 -8.10 13.47
C ASN A 127 -5.29 -9.30 13.93
N THR A 128 -4.85 -9.27 15.18
CA THR A 128 -4.00 -10.30 15.79
C THR A 128 -4.73 -11.61 16.13
N SER A 129 -6.06 -11.68 15.97
CA SER A 129 -6.84 -12.89 16.27
C SER A 129 -7.92 -13.16 15.23
N LYS A 130 -7.85 -14.33 14.59
CA LYS A 130 -8.95 -14.82 13.72
C LYS A 130 -10.27 -15.02 14.48
N LYS A 131 -10.26 -15.11 15.82
CA LYS A 131 -11.42 -15.40 16.67
C LYS A 131 -12.00 -14.19 17.40
N LYS A 132 -11.19 -13.17 17.69
CA LYS A 132 -11.63 -11.93 18.34
C LYS A 132 -11.57 -10.80 17.32
N LYS A 133 -12.65 -10.03 17.15
CA LYS A 133 -12.66 -8.79 16.35
C LYS A 133 -11.86 -7.66 17.04
N SER A 134 -10.62 -7.95 17.44
CA SER A 134 -9.76 -7.02 18.15
C SER A 134 -8.65 -6.56 17.21
N ILE A 135 -8.85 -5.39 16.62
CA ILE A 135 -7.86 -4.74 15.78
C ILE A 135 -6.89 -4.01 16.70
N LYS A 136 -5.59 -4.33 16.60
CA LYS A 136 -4.52 -3.62 17.27
C LYS A 136 -4.11 -2.44 16.39
N THR A 137 -4.02 -1.26 16.97
CA THR A 137 -3.65 -0.02 16.29
C THR A 137 -2.80 0.86 17.21
N PRO A 138 -2.15 1.92 16.68
CA PRO A 138 -1.47 2.93 17.50
C PRO A 138 -2.37 3.59 18.55
N ALA A 139 -3.66 3.80 18.24
CA ALA A 139 -4.64 4.38 19.17
C ALA A 139 -5.01 3.46 20.35
N GLY A 140 -4.61 2.19 20.35
CA GLY A 140 -4.83 1.27 21.46
C GLY A 140 -6.31 1.17 21.86
N LYS A 141 -6.64 1.58 23.09
CA LYS A 141 -8.02 1.53 23.62
C LYS A 141 -8.92 2.63 23.07
N ASN A 142 -8.33 3.69 22.51
CA ASN A 142 -9.04 4.85 21.98
C ASN A 142 -9.62 4.58 20.59
N LEU A 143 -9.25 3.47 19.94
CA LEU A 143 -9.82 3.07 18.65
C LEU A 143 -11.36 2.94 18.77
N PRO A 144 -12.15 3.62 17.93
CA PRO A 144 -13.59 3.59 18.04
C PRO A 144 -14.14 2.20 17.73
N ARG A 145 -15.27 1.90 18.36
CA ARG A 145 -16.02 0.66 18.12
C ARG A 145 -16.78 0.76 16.79
N GLY A 146 -17.19 -0.41 16.27
CA GLY A 146 -18.05 -0.49 15.09
C GLY A 146 -17.31 -0.56 13.75
N LEU A 147 -15.97 -0.66 13.76
CA LEU A 147 -15.18 -0.88 12.54
C LEU A 147 -15.41 -2.29 11.97
N ASP A 148 -15.65 -2.37 10.65
CA ASP A 148 -16.01 -3.59 9.94
C ASP A 148 -14.80 -4.54 9.79
N ASN A 149 -13.61 -4.00 9.50
CA ASN A 149 -12.38 -4.73 9.26
C ASN A 149 -11.12 -3.85 9.44
N VAL A 150 -9.93 -4.39 9.15
CA VAL A 150 -8.66 -3.66 9.29
C VAL A 150 -8.46 -2.55 8.26
N LEU A 151 -9.11 -2.63 7.09
CA LEU A 151 -9.09 -1.57 6.09
C LEU A 151 -9.85 -0.35 6.62
N ALA A 152 -11.04 -0.57 7.19
CA ALA A 152 -11.80 0.48 7.86
C ALA A 152 -11.01 1.11 9.01
N ALA A 153 -10.29 0.32 9.80
CA ALA A 153 -9.45 0.83 10.87
C ALA A 153 -8.24 1.63 10.35
N GLN A 154 -7.66 1.26 9.20
CA GLN A 154 -6.52 1.97 8.63
C GLN A 154 -6.92 3.38 8.16
N ALA A 155 -8.10 3.52 7.56
CA ALA A 155 -8.63 4.80 7.07
C ALA A 155 -8.73 5.90 8.15
N LEU A 156 -8.63 5.54 9.44
CA LEU A 156 -8.69 6.47 10.56
C LEU A 156 -7.38 7.20 10.84
N PHE A 157 -6.25 6.76 10.31
CA PHE A 157 -4.92 7.23 10.74
C PHE A 157 -4.28 8.33 9.87
N PRO A 158 -4.46 8.39 8.54
CA PRO A 158 -3.88 9.49 7.75
C PRO A 158 -4.31 10.88 8.25
N VAL A 159 -5.59 11.02 8.65
CA VAL A 159 -6.16 12.26 9.21
C VAL A 159 -5.56 12.69 10.55
N THR A 160 -4.79 11.82 11.21
CA THR A 160 -4.17 12.10 12.52
C THR A 160 -2.69 12.43 12.39
N SER A 161 -2.15 12.44 11.18
CA SER A 161 -0.73 12.57 10.91
C SER A 161 -0.43 13.98 10.41
N ALA A 162 0.45 14.69 11.12
CA ALA A 162 0.86 16.07 10.80
C ALA A 162 1.48 16.17 9.40
N THR A 163 2.26 15.15 9.01
CA THR A 163 2.92 15.09 7.69
C THR A 163 1.98 14.64 6.57
N GLU A 164 0.84 14.01 6.88
CA GLU A 164 -0.11 13.51 5.87
C GLU A 164 -1.29 14.47 5.71
N MET A 165 -2.22 14.51 6.66
CA MET A 165 -3.49 15.25 6.48
C MET A 165 -3.85 16.19 7.64
N ALA A 166 -3.22 16.10 8.81
CA ALA A 166 -3.62 16.94 9.96
C ALA A 166 -3.10 18.38 9.84
N GLY A 167 -1.89 18.58 9.30
CA GLY A 167 -1.16 19.85 9.34
C GLY A 167 -0.30 20.00 10.60
N GLN A 168 0.32 21.17 10.75
CA GLN A 168 1.22 21.48 11.87
C GLN A 168 0.52 22.20 13.01
N SER A 169 1.00 22.00 14.24
CA SER A 169 0.44 22.67 15.42
C SER A 169 0.43 24.19 15.23
N GLY A 170 -0.70 24.81 15.59
CA GLY A 170 -0.99 26.23 15.43
C GLY A 170 -1.66 26.60 14.11
N GLU A 171 -1.71 25.71 13.12
CA GLU A 171 -2.38 25.98 11.84
C GLU A 171 -3.90 25.83 11.91
N ASN A 172 -4.36 24.76 12.57
CA ASN A 172 -5.78 24.45 12.67
C ASN A 172 -6.07 23.52 13.88
N PRO A 173 -7.34 23.41 14.32
CA PRO A 173 -7.69 22.61 15.49
C PRO A 173 -7.37 21.10 15.39
N ILE A 174 -7.40 20.52 14.18
CA ILE A 174 -7.05 19.11 13.98
C ILE A 174 -5.55 18.90 14.18
N ALA A 175 -4.73 19.83 13.68
CA ALA A 175 -3.29 19.78 13.86
C ALA A 175 -2.86 19.92 15.32
N ASP A 176 -3.54 20.80 16.09
CA ASP A 176 -3.29 20.94 17.53
C ASP A 176 -3.59 19.63 18.28
N LEU A 177 -4.73 18.99 17.99
CA LEU A 177 -5.07 17.69 18.56
C LEU A 177 -4.09 16.59 18.13
N ALA A 178 -3.59 16.64 16.89
CA ALA A 178 -2.59 15.69 16.39
C ALA A 178 -1.23 15.85 17.11
N ALA A 179 -0.81 17.07 17.41
CA ALA A 179 0.40 17.35 18.17
C ALA A 179 0.32 16.86 19.63
N GLU A 180 -0.89 16.76 20.18
CA GLU A 180 -1.18 16.20 21.50
C GLU A 180 -1.41 14.67 21.49
N GLU A 181 -1.34 14.03 20.32
CA GLU A 181 -1.71 12.62 20.10
C GLU A 181 -3.16 12.28 20.52
N ASP A 182 -4.08 13.27 20.49
CA ASP A 182 -5.48 13.09 20.84
C ASP A 182 -6.31 12.51 19.68
N PHE A 183 -6.17 11.20 19.48
CA PHE A 183 -6.93 10.46 18.46
C PHE A 183 -8.45 10.63 18.59
N GLU A 184 -9.00 10.61 19.81
CA GLU A 184 -10.46 10.70 20.01
C GLU A 184 -10.96 12.11 19.67
N GLY A 185 -10.23 13.15 20.08
CA GLY A 185 -10.50 14.54 19.75
C GLY A 185 -10.52 14.77 18.24
N ILE A 186 -9.52 14.29 17.51
CA ILE A 186 -9.43 14.42 16.04
C ILE A 186 -10.67 13.80 15.38
N TRP A 187 -10.98 12.55 15.71
CA TRP A 187 -12.10 11.83 15.12
C TRP A 187 -13.45 12.44 15.51
N SER A 188 -13.58 12.99 16.72
CA SER A 188 -14.77 13.72 17.13
C SER A 188 -14.94 15.00 16.32
N ALA A 189 -13.89 15.82 16.21
CA ALA A 189 -13.92 17.09 15.48
C ALA A 189 -14.23 16.88 13.99
N LEU A 190 -13.67 15.84 13.36
CA LEU A 190 -13.99 15.48 11.98
C LEU A 190 -15.42 14.93 11.84
N SER A 191 -15.92 14.18 12.83
CA SER A 191 -17.32 13.74 12.84
C SER A 191 -18.28 14.94 12.93
N ASP A 192 -17.97 15.94 13.75
CA ASP A 192 -18.74 17.17 13.86
C ASP A 192 -18.74 17.97 12.57
N ARG A 193 -17.59 18.04 11.89
CA ARG A 193 -17.46 18.65 10.57
C ARG A 193 -18.32 17.92 9.51
N LEU A 194 -18.33 16.59 9.51
CA LEU A 194 -19.20 15.83 8.61
C LEU A 194 -20.69 16.04 8.91
N LYS A 195 -21.07 16.14 10.19
CA LYS A 195 -22.45 16.44 10.62
C LYS A 195 -22.91 17.84 10.22
N SER A 196 -22.00 18.80 10.04
CA SER A 196 -22.36 20.18 9.68
C SER A 196 -22.73 20.33 8.20
N VAL A 197 -22.31 19.39 7.33
CA VAL A 197 -22.66 19.36 5.91
C VAL A 197 -23.99 18.63 5.71
N PRO A 198 -25.07 19.32 5.25
CA PRO A 198 -26.40 18.70 5.14
C PRO A 198 -26.46 17.46 4.27
N GLU A 199 -25.73 17.46 3.15
CA GLU A 199 -25.70 16.35 2.21
C GLU A 199 -25.02 15.11 2.80
N TYR A 200 -23.92 15.27 3.55
CA TYR A 200 -23.30 14.15 4.24
C TYR A 200 -24.23 13.48 5.25
N ARG A 201 -25.04 14.24 6.00
CA ARG A 201 -26.03 13.65 6.91
C ARG A 201 -26.96 12.68 6.18
N LEU A 202 -27.49 13.07 5.01
CA LEU A 202 -28.35 12.22 4.20
C LEU A 202 -27.61 10.99 3.66
N LEU A 203 -26.37 11.16 3.21
CA LEU A 203 -25.53 10.05 2.73
C LEU A 203 -25.25 9.04 3.86
N PHE A 204 -24.93 9.50 5.08
CA PHE A 204 -24.75 8.64 6.24
C PHE A 204 -26.04 7.90 6.63
N GLU A 205 -27.19 8.57 6.64
CA GLU A 205 -28.48 7.92 6.90
C GLU A 205 -28.80 6.83 5.87
N ASN A 206 -28.48 7.07 4.60
CA ASN A 206 -28.69 6.08 3.54
C ASN A 206 -27.71 4.90 3.64
N ALA A 207 -26.47 5.14 4.02
CA ALA A 207 -25.44 4.11 4.17
C ALA A 207 -25.61 3.25 5.45
N PHE A 208 -26.13 3.84 6.54
CA PHE A 208 -26.17 3.22 7.86
C PHE A 208 -27.59 3.21 8.46
N PRO A 209 -28.31 2.07 8.41
CA PRO A 209 -29.71 1.99 8.87
C PRO A 209 -29.96 2.33 10.34
N ARG A 210 -28.93 2.26 11.19
CA ARG A 210 -29.03 2.61 12.61
C ARG A 210 -28.98 4.13 12.84
N ILE A 211 -28.22 4.86 12.01
CA ILE A 211 -28.22 6.33 11.98
C ILE A 211 -29.59 6.82 11.51
N LYS A 212 -30.11 6.30 10.39
CA LYS A 212 -31.46 6.64 9.87
C LYS A 212 -32.59 6.43 10.88
N LYS A 213 -32.43 5.49 11.80
CA LYS A 213 -33.41 5.18 12.86
C LYS A 213 -33.19 6.00 14.14
N GLY A 214 -32.25 6.93 14.16
CA GLY A 214 -31.88 7.70 15.35
C GLY A 214 -31.31 6.84 16.48
N LYS A 215 -30.75 5.66 16.18
CA LYS A 215 -30.19 4.74 17.18
C LYS A 215 -28.70 4.91 17.40
N GLU A 216 -28.03 5.60 16.48
CA GLU A 216 -26.60 5.90 16.49
C GLU A 216 -26.38 7.29 15.89
N GLU A 217 -25.35 7.98 16.37
CA GLU A 217 -24.88 9.21 15.75
C GLU A 217 -23.84 8.91 14.66
N ILE A 218 -23.62 9.88 13.77
CA ILE A 218 -22.50 9.83 12.83
C ILE A 218 -21.20 9.91 13.64
N THR A 219 -20.32 8.95 13.41
CA THR A 219 -19.00 8.85 14.04
C THR A 219 -17.96 8.57 12.98
N PHE A 220 -16.69 8.81 13.30
CA PHE A 220 -15.60 8.57 12.35
C PHE A 220 -15.39 7.09 12.02
N ALA A 221 -15.87 6.16 12.86
CA ALA A 221 -15.92 4.74 12.48
C ALA A 221 -16.86 4.48 11.29
N HIS A 222 -17.97 5.23 11.18
CA HIS A 222 -18.84 5.16 10.01
C HIS A 222 -18.14 5.67 8.75
N ALA A 223 -17.37 6.76 8.85
CA ALA A 223 -16.56 7.27 7.75
C ALA A 223 -15.51 6.24 7.29
N GLY A 224 -14.75 5.66 8.24
CA GLY A 224 -13.76 4.61 7.94
C GLY A 224 -14.39 3.36 7.29
N ASN A 225 -15.56 2.94 7.77
CA ASN A 225 -16.30 1.83 7.15
C ASN A 225 -16.78 2.14 5.73
N ALA A 226 -17.19 3.38 5.47
CA ALA A 226 -17.61 3.81 4.14
C ALA A 226 -16.42 3.85 3.17
N ILE A 227 -15.31 4.49 3.57
CA ILE A 227 -14.06 4.55 2.79
C ILE A 227 -13.57 3.13 2.46
N ALA A 228 -13.49 2.23 3.45
CA ALA A 228 -13.07 0.86 3.20
C ALA A 228 -14.01 0.07 2.27
N ALA A 229 -15.32 0.34 2.31
CA ALA A 229 -16.26 -0.28 1.37
C ALA A 229 -16.06 0.23 -0.05
N PHE A 230 -15.79 1.53 -0.21
CA PHE A 230 -15.41 2.12 -1.49
C PHE A 230 -14.11 1.52 -2.01
N GLU A 231 -13.03 1.53 -1.23
CA GLU A 231 -11.74 0.97 -1.62
C GLU A 231 -11.85 -0.50 -2.03
N ALA A 232 -12.57 -1.29 -1.23
CA ALA A 232 -12.81 -2.71 -1.50
C ALA A 232 -13.60 -2.97 -2.79
N HIS A 233 -14.40 -2.02 -3.24
CA HIS A 233 -15.23 -2.14 -4.43
C HIS A 233 -14.52 -1.57 -5.66
N ALA A 234 -14.10 -0.31 -5.59
CA ALA A 234 -13.58 0.47 -6.71
C ALA A 234 -12.18 -0.01 -7.14
N PHE A 235 -11.37 -0.50 -6.21
CA PHE A 235 -10.00 -0.98 -6.49
C PHE A 235 -9.88 -2.51 -6.48
N ARG A 236 -10.99 -3.21 -6.75
CA ARG A 236 -10.99 -4.67 -6.94
C ARG A 236 -10.61 -5.01 -8.38
N PHE A 237 -9.39 -5.49 -8.54
CA PHE A 237 -8.77 -5.85 -9.81
C PHE A 237 -8.17 -7.25 -9.72
N ASP A 238 -8.98 -8.25 -10.00
CA ASP A 238 -8.73 -9.68 -9.81
C ASP A 238 -8.98 -10.52 -11.08
N ASN A 239 -8.88 -9.88 -12.26
CA ASN A 239 -9.06 -10.47 -13.58
C ASN A 239 -7.89 -10.09 -14.52
N SER A 240 -6.66 -10.31 -14.06
CA SER A 240 -5.46 -10.21 -14.89
C SER A 240 -5.35 -11.36 -15.90
N PRO A 241 -4.51 -11.23 -16.95
CA PRO A 241 -4.16 -12.35 -17.83
C PRO A 241 -3.73 -13.62 -17.07
N PHE A 242 -2.97 -13.46 -15.98
CA PHE A 242 -2.63 -14.61 -15.12
C PHE A 242 -3.85 -15.23 -14.44
N ASP A 243 -4.87 -14.46 -14.05
CA ASP A 243 -6.11 -15.02 -13.48
C ASP A 243 -6.95 -15.79 -14.51
N GLU A 244 -6.88 -15.40 -15.77
CA GLU A 244 -7.51 -16.11 -16.89
C GLU A 244 -6.76 -17.41 -17.19
N TYR A 245 -5.41 -17.37 -17.17
CA TYR A 245 -4.57 -18.56 -17.22
C TYR A 245 -4.89 -19.54 -16.10
N LEU A 246 -5.01 -19.07 -14.86
CA LEU A 246 -5.41 -19.89 -13.70
C LEU A 246 -6.83 -20.45 -13.81
N ARG A 247 -7.71 -19.83 -14.62
CA ARG A 247 -9.06 -20.33 -14.95
C ARG A 247 -9.09 -21.29 -16.13
N GLY A 248 -7.94 -21.56 -16.76
CA GLY A 248 -7.77 -22.56 -17.80
C GLY A 248 -7.59 -22.00 -19.22
N ASP A 249 -7.49 -20.69 -19.39
CA ASP A 249 -7.10 -20.11 -20.68
C ASP A 249 -5.57 -20.12 -20.83
N GLU A 250 -5.03 -21.22 -21.36
CA GLU A 250 -3.58 -21.38 -21.56
C GLU A 250 -2.96 -20.34 -22.52
N ASN A 251 -3.79 -19.58 -23.26
CA ASN A 251 -3.33 -18.55 -24.19
C ASN A 251 -3.45 -17.13 -23.61
N ALA A 252 -3.96 -16.97 -22.39
CA ALA A 252 -4.08 -15.66 -21.75
C ALA A 252 -2.72 -15.00 -21.47
N ILE A 253 -1.66 -15.80 -21.32
CA ILE A 253 -0.29 -15.32 -21.14
C ILE A 253 0.64 -15.89 -22.23
N THR A 254 1.66 -15.14 -22.60
CA THR A 254 2.68 -15.46 -23.61
C THR A 254 3.63 -16.56 -23.15
N GLU A 255 4.46 -17.08 -24.07
CA GLU A 255 5.46 -18.09 -23.71
C GLU A 255 6.58 -17.54 -22.81
N ASP A 256 6.97 -16.27 -22.96
CA ASP A 256 7.94 -15.62 -22.08
C ASP A 256 7.36 -15.40 -20.67
N GLU A 257 6.08 -15.00 -20.57
CA GLU A 257 5.36 -14.91 -19.29
C GLU A 257 5.24 -16.29 -18.61
N LYS A 258 5.04 -17.39 -19.37
CA LYS A 258 5.05 -18.76 -18.83
C LYS A 258 6.44 -19.19 -18.36
N ALA A 259 7.50 -18.80 -19.08
CA ALA A 259 8.88 -19.04 -18.66
C ALA A 259 9.18 -18.30 -17.36
N GLY A 260 8.81 -17.02 -17.28
CA GLY A 260 8.87 -16.20 -16.08
C GLY A 260 8.11 -16.78 -14.90
N MET A 261 6.87 -17.21 -15.12
CA MET A 261 6.07 -17.92 -14.11
C MET A 261 6.81 -19.17 -13.59
N THR A 262 7.44 -19.94 -14.49
CA THR A 262 8.19 -21.15 -14.11
C THR A 262 9.41 -20.80 -13.25
N LEU A 263 10.11 -19.70 -13.55
CA LEU A 263 11.19 -19.18 -12.71
C LEU A 263 10.66 -18.72 -11.36
N PHE A 264 9.58 -17.93 -11.34
CA PHE A 264 8.97 -17.34 -10.15
C PHE A 264 8.55 -18.39 -9.10
N TYR A 265 7.88 -19.45 -9.55
CA TYR A 265 7.46 -20.56 -8.68
C TYR A 265 8.54 -21.62 -8.46
N GLY A 266 9.68 -21.49 -9.16
CA GLY A 266 10.78 -22.45 -9.15
C GLY A 266 12.11 -21.83 -8.80
N LYS A 267 13.01 -21.75 -9.79
CA LYS A 267 14.43 -21.37 -9.62
C LYS A 267 14.60 -20.03 -8.86
N ALA A 268 13.77 -19.05 -9.14
CA ALA A 268 13.85 -17.70 -8.56
C ALA A 268 13.30 -17.63 -7.13
N MET A 269 12.56 -18.65 -6.67
CA MET A 269 12.05 -18.77 -5.30
C MET A 269 11.14 -17.60 -4.84
N CYS A 270 10.65 -16.75 -5.75
CA CYS A 270 9.80 -15.60 -5.44
C CYS A 270 8.52 -16.01 -4.69
N ALA A 271 7.95 -17.15 -5.08
CA ALA A 271 6.74 -17.72 -4.48
C ALA A 271 6.93 -18.23 -3.04
N SER A 272 8.13 -18.18 -2.47
CA SER A 272 8.36 -18.47 -1.04
C SER A 272 7.73 -17.42 -0.12
N CYS A 273 7.66 -16.17 -0.59
CA CYS A 273 7.00 -15.05 0.09
C CYS A 273 5.81 -14.51 -0.72
N HIS A 274 5.95 -14.41 -2.05
CA HIS A 274 4.89 -13.90 -2.92
C HIS A 274 3.98 -15.02 -3.43
N SER A 275 3.08 -15.49 -2.56
CA SER A 275 2.27 -16.69 -2.80
C SER A 275 0.77 -16.45 -2.67
N GLY A 276 -0.04 -17.48 -2.97
CA GLY A 276 -1.49 -17.41 -2.80
C GLY A 276 -2.19 -16.53 -3.85
N PRO A 277 -3.51 -16.33 -3.72
CA PRO A 277 -4.29 -15.62 -4.72
C PRO A 277 -3.86 -14.17 -4.91
N PHE A 278 -3.31 -13.49 -3.89
CA PHE A 278 -2.89 -12.10 -4.00
C PHE A 278 -1.35 -11.91 -4.04
N MET A 279 -0.60 -12.98 -4.34
CA MET A 279 0.86 -12.94 -4.49
C MET A 279 1.58 -12.34 -3.26
N THR A 280 1.13 -12.71 -2.06
CA THR A 280 1.69 -12.31 -0.78
C THR A 280 1.37 -13.36 0.31
N ASP A 281 2.33 -13.65 1.16
CA ASP A 281 2.15 -14.46 2.37
C ASP A 281 1.66 -13.64 3.59
N HIS A 282 1.52 -12.32 3.40
CA HIS A 282 1.23 -11.30 4.41
C HIS A 282 2.18 -11.29 5.62
N GLN A 283 3.34 -11.96 5.52
CA GLN A 283 4.35 -11.96 6.57
C GLN A 283 5.25 -10.72 6.45
N PHE A 284 6.17 -10.58 7.40
CA PHE A 284 7.11 -9.49 7.46
C PHE A 284 8.52 -10.02 7.24
N HIS A 285 9.23 -9.48 6.26
CA HIS A 285 10.59 -9.90 5.88
C HIS A 285 11.52 -8.70 5.76
N ALA A 286 12.79 -8.91 6.10
CA ALA A 286 13.84 -7.92 5.89
C ALA A 286 14.55 -8.27 4.58
N MET A 287 14.41 -7.40 3.60
CA MET A 287 14.95 -7.59 2.24
C MET A 287 16.08 -6.60 1.92
N GLY A 288 16.73 -6.01 2.93
CA GLY A 288 17.85 -5.09 2.70
C GLY A 288 17.50 -3.82 1.92
N MET A 289 16.23 -3.39 1.92
CA MET A 289 15.79 -2.22 1.16
C MET A 289 16.53 -0.95 1.62
N PRO A 290 17.18 -0.18 0.70
CA PRO A 290 17.87 1.05 1.04
C PRO A 290 16.98 2.01 1.82
N GLN A 291 17.51 2.63 2.87
CA GLN A 291 16.74 3.59 3.69
C GLN A 291 16.99 5.01 3.21
N ILE A 292 16.03 5.52 2.44
CA ILE A 292 15.98 6.90 1.96
C ILE A 292 14.98 7.73 2.76
N GLY A 293 15.22 9.05 2.84
CA GLY A 293 14.28 10.02 3.41
C GLY A 293 14.49 10.37 4.88
N PRO A 294 13.50 10.99 5.53
CA PRO A 294 13.63 11.55 6.89
C PRO A 294 13.69 10.50 8.00
N GLY A 295 13.26 9.26 7.72
CA GLY A 295 13.25 8.16 8.67
C GLY A 295 12.00 8.08 9.56
N LYS A 296 12.01 7.15 10.53
CA LYS A 296 10.91 6.97 11.50
C LYS A 296 11.32 7.21 12.95
N GLY A 297 12.38 7.99 13.20
CA GLY A 297 12.78 8.35 14.56
C GLY A 297 13.56 7.26 15.31
N HIS A 298 13.98 6.17 14.65
CA HIS A 298 14.70 5.08 15.31
C HIS A 298 16.21 5.18 15.14
N GLY A 299 16.93 4.36 15.92
CA GLY A 299 18.38 4.26 15.84
C GLY A 299 19.13 5.40 16.55
N PRO A 300 20.46 5.32 16.64
CA PRO A 300 21.26 6.33 17.34
C PRO A 300 21.12 7.75 16.77
N GLY A 301 20.91 7.86 15.46
CA GLY A 301 20.68 9.13 14.77
C GLY A 301 19.23 9.59 14.73
N GLY A 302 18.27 8.78 15.20
CA GLY A 302 16.84 9.07 15.09
C GLY A 302 16.31 9.09 13.64
N ARG A 303 16.98 8.39 12.71
CA ARG A 303 16.69 8.40 11.27
C ARG A 303 16.37 7.05 10.68
N GLU A 304 16.54 5.97 11.42
CA GLU A 304 16.28 4.65 10.89
C GLU A 304 14.77 4.36 10.89
N ASP A 305 14.34 3.55 9.92
CA ASP A 305 13.04 2.89 9.93
C ASP A 305 13.20 1.42 10.33
N PHE A 306 12.86 1.11 11.57
CA PHE A 306 12.88 -0.28 12.07
C PHE A 306 11.70 -1.11 11.54
N GLY A 307 10.79 -0.56 10.73
CA GLY A 307 9.67 -1.27 10.14
C GLY A 307 8.80 -1.92 11.23
N ARG A 308 8.55 -3.22 11.07
CA ARG A 308 7.83 -4.04 12.05
C ARG A 308 8.44 -3.99 13.45
N GLY A 309 9.76 -3.83 13.56
CA GLY A 309 10.46 -3.69 14.84
C GLY A 309 10.00 -2.46 15.64
N GLY A 310 9.64 -1.37 14.98
CA GLY A 310 9.06 -0.18 15.62
C GLY A 310 7.66 -0.45 16.18
N VAL A 311 6.90 -1.39 15.59
CA VAL A 311 5.55 -1.78 16.05
C VAL A 311 5.60 -2.81 17.19
N THR A 312 6.56 -3.74 17.15
CA THR A 312 6.63 -4.83 18.12
C THR A 312 7.57 -4.55 19.29
N GLY A 313 8.50 -3.60 19.14
CA GLY A 313 9.58 -3.33 20.10
C GLY A 313 10.64 -4.44 20.16
N ARG A 314 10.63 -5.39 19.21
CA ARG A 314 11.53 -6.56 19.23
C ARG A 314 12.65 -6.41 18.23
N ASN A 315 13.90 -6.58 18.66
CA ASN A 315 15.08 -6.50 17.80
C ASN A 315 15.02 -7.45 16.60
N ARG A 316 14.49 -8.67 16.77
CA ARG A 316 14.35 -9.66 15.69
C ARG A 316 13.37 -9.26 14.58
N ASP A 317 12.56 -8.23 14.81
CA ASP A 317 11.57 -7.73 13.85
C ASP A 317 12.04 -6.44 13.15
N ARG A 318 13.23 -5.92 13.50
CA ARG A 318 13.81 -4.72 12.87
C ARG A 318 13.98 -4.93 11.36
N TYR A 319 13.68 -3.86 10.62
CA TYR A 319 13.78 -3.74 9.16
C TYR A 319 12.90 -4.70 8.37
N LYS A 320 11.95 -5.36 9.03
CA LYS A 320 10.96 -6.19 8.35
C LYS A 320 9.77 -5.37 7.92
N PHE A 321 9.35 -5.55 6.68
CA PHE A 321 8.15 -4.95 6.11
C PHE A 321 7.25 -6.04 5.56
N ARG A 322 5.94 -5.75 5.51
CA ARG A 322 4.95 -6.69 5.00
C ARG A 322 5.24 -7.00 3.54
N THR A 323 5.21 -8.27 3.16
CA THR A 323 5.24 -8.67 1.74
C THR A 323 4.10 -7.98 0.99
N PRO A 324 4.38 -7.07 0.04
CA PRO A 324 3.34 -6.43 -0.76
C PRO A 324 2.68 -7.47 -1.68
N SER A 325 1.43 -7.21 -2.08
CA SER A 325 0.80 -7.98 -3.16
C SER A 325 1.47 -7.60 -4.47
N LEU A 326 1.69 -8.56 -5.36
CA LEU A 326 2.23 -8.28 -6.71
C LEU A 326 1.17 -8.07 -7.78
N ARG A 327 -0.12 -8.14 -7.43
CA ARG A 327 -1.19 -7.77 -8.38
C ARG A 327 -1.04 -6.30 -8.78
N ASN A 328 -1.09 -6.04 -10.09
CA ASN A 328 -0.87 -4.72 -10.69
C ASN A 328 0.48 -4.08 -10.36
N VAL A 329 1.51 -4.85 -9.96
CA VAL A 329 2.81 -4.30 -9.54
C VAL A 329 3.47 -3.44 -10.61
N ALA A 330 3.21 -3.70 -11.89
CA ALA A 330 3.70 -2.92 -13.01
C ALA A 330 3.17 -1.47 -13.05
N LEU A 331 2.10 -1.16 -12.31
CA LEU A 331 1.47 0.17 -12.29
C LEU A 331 1.83 1.00 -11.05
N THR A 332 2.53 0.42 -10.08
CA THR A 332 2.60 0.97 -8.71
C THR A 332 4.01 1.43 -8.32
N GLY A 333 4.85 1.74 -9.30
CA GLY A 333 6.16 2.31 -9.04
C GLY A 333 6.06 3.72 -8.42
N PRO A 334 7.13 4.20 -7.77
CA PRO A 334 8.38 3.50 -7.48
C PRO A 334 8.23 2.46 -6.34
N TRP A 335 9.09 1.43 -6.32
CA TRP A 335 8.95 0.25 -5.48
C TRP A 335 9.84 0.25 -4.22
N GLY A 336 9.39 -0.51 -3.22
CA GLY A 336 9.96 -0.56 -1.87
C GLY A 336 9.11 0.22 -0.87
N HIS A 337 9.30 -0.01 0.42
CA HIS A 337 8.49 0.66 1.47
C HIS A 337 8.66 2.19 1.49
N ASN A 338 9.71 2.70 0.84
CA ASN A 338 10.08 4.10 0.67
C ASN A 338 10.38 4.45 -0.80
N GLY A 339 9.91 3.64 -1.75
CA GLY A 339 10.03 3.88 -3.18
C GLY A 339 11.47 4.03 -3.68
N ALA A 340 12.40 3.24 -3.16
CA ALA A 340 13.81 3.29 -3.55
C ALA A 340 14.02 3.05 -5.05
N PHE A 341 13.26 2.14 -5.67
CA PHE A 341 13.50 1.73 -7.06
C PHE A 341 12.46 2.35 -8.01
N SER A 342 12.88 3.09 -9.03
CA SER A 342 11.98 3.63 -10.07
C SER A 342 11.77 2.71 -11.26
N ASP A 343 12.50 1.59 -11.32
CA ASP A 343 12.40 0.59 -12.37
C ASP A 343 12.05 -0.80 -11.80
N LEU A 344 11.11 -1.50 -12.45
CA LEU A 344 10.59 -2.79 -11.98
C LEU A 344 11.66 -3.88 -12.07
N LYS A 345 12.51 -3.84 -13.10
CA LYS A 345 13.59 -4.80 -13.29
C LYS A 345 14.67 -4.58 -12.23
N GLU A 346 15.00 -3.34 -11.91
CA GLU A 346 15.97 -3.02 -10.85
C GLU A 346 15.52 -3.51 -9.47
N VAL A 347 14.23 -3.35 -9.11
CA VAL A 347 13.74 -3.92 -7.85
C VAL A 347 13.73 -5.45 -7.86
N VAL A 348 13.47 -6.09 -9.01
CA VAL A 348 13.58 -7.56 -9.16
C VAL A 348 15.04 -8.00 -8.94
N ILE A 349 16.02 -7.31 -9.54
CA ILE A 349 17.45 -7.56 -9.33
C ILE A 349 17.81 -7.42 -7.84
N HIS A 350 17.29 -6.38 -7.16
CA HIS A 350 17.46 -6.23 -5.72
C HIS A 350 16.87 -7.39 -4.92
N GLN A 351 15.71 -7.94 -5.30
CA GLN A 351 15.15 -9.11 -4.60
C GLN A 351 15.98 -10.40 -4.80
N LEU A 352 16.74 -10.50 -5.91
CA LEU A 352 17.58 -11.67 -6.21
C LEU A 352 18.89 -11.66 -5.41
N ASP A 353 19.49 -10.49 -5.18
CA ASP A 353 20.65 -10.32 -4.30
C ASP A 353 20.57 -9.00 -3.50
N PRO A 354 19.79 -8.98 -2.41
CA PRO A 354 19.53 -7.75 -1.67
C PRO A 354 20.77 -7.20 -0.94
N ILE A 355 21.76 -8.05 -0.64
CA ILE A 355 22.95 -7.62 0.10
C ILE A 355 23.93 -6.92 -0.86
N GLU A 356 24.20 -7.51 -2.02
CA GLU A 356 25.08 -6.92 -3.03
C GLU A 356 24.50 -5.59 -3.53
N THR A 357 23.22 -5.59 -3.90
CA THR A 357 22.55 -4.39 -4.43
C THR A 357 22.40 -3.28 -3.40
N LEU A 358 22.25 -3.60 -2.10
CA LEU A 358 22.29 -2.59 -1.03
C LEU A 358 23.67 -1.94 -0.92
N ALA A 359 24.74 -2.72 -1.06
CA ALA A 359 26.12 -2.22 -0.98
C ALA A 359 26.49 -1.29 -2.15
N TYR A 360 25.93 -1.55 -3.34
CA TYR A 360 26.21 -0.80 -4.57
C TYR A 360 24.99 -0.05 -5.11
N TYR A 361 24.10 0.37 -4.21
CA TYR A 361 22.84 1.00 -4.58
C TYR A 361 23.02 2.29 -5.39
N ASP A 362 22.35 2.38 -6.54
CA ASP A 362 22.35 3.57 -7.38
C ASP A 362 21.42 4.65 -6.81
N ARG A 363 22.02 5.76 -6.37
CA ARG A 363 21.30 6.89 -5.75
C ARG A 363 20.47 7.71 -6.75
N ASN A 364 20.53 7.42 -8.05
CA ASN A 364 19.68 8.06 -9.05
C ASN A 364 18.31 7.37 -9.23
N GLN A 365 18.09 6.20 -8.62
CA GLN A 365 16.83 5.49 -8.77
C GLN A 365 15.62 6.18 -8.10
N PRO A 366 15.71 6.76 -6.89
CA PRO A 366 14.55 7.36 -6.25
C PRO A 366 14.00 8.59 -6.99
N ILE A 367 12.68 8.68 -7.11
CA ILE A 367 11.93 9.85 -7.57
C ILE A 367 11.63 10.73 -6.36
N LEU A 368 12.60 11.58 -6.00
CA LEU A 368 12.52 12.43 -4.81
C LEU A 368 11.98 13.84 -5.16
N PRO A 369 11.10 14.41 -4.32
CA PRO A 369 10.69 15.81 -4.45
C PRO A 369 11.88 16.78 -4.43
N ASN A 370 11.78 17.88 -5.17
CA ASN A 370 12.80 18.92 -5.18
C ASN A 370 12.67 19.85 -3.96
N ARG A 371 13.30 19.48 -2.84
CA ARG A 371 13.39 20.30 -1.61
C ARG A 371 14.80 20.29 -1.02
N PRO A 372 15.70 21.21 -1.44
CA PRO A 372 17.09 21.20 -0.99
C PRO A 372 17.28 21.21 0.53
N ASP A 373 16.39 21.87 1.26
CA ASP A 373 16.38 21.94 2.73
C ASP A 373 16.01 20.62 3.41
N LEU A 374 15.15 19.80 2.79
CA LEU A 374 14.75 18.48 3.29
C LEU A 374 15.65 17.36 2.73
N ASN A 375 16.21 17.56 1.54
CA ASN A 375 16.95 16.53 0.80
C ASN A 375 18.32 16.20 1.39
N ASN A 376 18.88 17.10 2.21
CA ASN A 376 20.13 16.87 2.95
C ASN A 376 20.07 15.66 3.91
N MET A 377 18.86 15.16 4.21
CA MET A 377 18.65 14.06 5.15
C MET A 377 18.43 12.72 4.46
N ASN A 378 18.15 12.72 3.15
CA ASN A 378 17.72 11.53 2.41
C ASN A 378 18.71 10.37 2.47
N TRP A 379 20.00 10.64 2.66
CA TRP A 379 21.06 9.63 2.58
C TRP A 379 21.74 9.34 3.92
N LYS A 380 21.30 9.96 5.02
CA LYS A 380 22.02 9.86 6.31
C LYS A 380 22.16 8.43 6.82
N VAL A 381 21.14 7.59 6.64
CA VAL A 381 21.22 6.17 7.01
C VAL A 381 22.15 5.40 6.07
N MET A 382 22.12 5.70 4.77
CA MET A 382 22.97 5.07 3.76
C MET A 382 24.44 5.51 3.82
N ASP A 383 24.72 6.68 4.41
CA ASP A 383 26.08 7.18 4.65
C ASP A 383 26.69 6.59 5.95
N ASP A 384 25.88 5.98 6.82
CA ASP A 384 26.34 5.31 8.05
C ASP A 384 26.59 3.81 7.79
N ALA A 385 27.87 3.45 7.68
CA ALA A 385 28.29 2.06 7.46
C ALA A 385 27.80 1.10 8.56
N LEU A 386 27.64 1.54 9.81
CA LEU A 386 27.10 0.68 10.86
C LEU A 386 25.61 0.40 10.64
N ALA A 387 24.84 1.42 10.25
CA ALA A 387 23.42 1.27 9.95
C ALA A 387 23.20 0.37 8.71
N VAL A 388 23.97 0.58 7.64
CA VAL A 388 23.93 -0.27 6.43
C VAL A 388 24.29 -1.72 6.76
N ASN A 389 25.33 -1.96 7.58
CA ASN A 389 25.69 -3.32 8.01
C ASN A 389 24.59 -3.97 8.87
N GLN A 390 23.88 -3.21 9.71
CA GLN A 390 22.76 -3.73 10.49
C GLN A 390 21.57 -4.10 9.60
N LEU A 391 21.27 -3.28 8.59
CA LEU A 391 20.24 -3.54 7.59
C LEU A 391 20.57 -4.81 6.79
N ALA A 392 21.79 -4.92 6.27
CA ALA A 392 22.27 -6.10 5.55
C ALA A 392 22.21 -7.37 6.43
N GLY A 393 22.67 -7.28 7.68
CA GLY A 393 22.66 -8.40 8.64
C GLY A 393 21.27 -8.85 9.09
N ALA A 394 20.23 -8.05 8.84
CA ALA A 394 18.84 -8.46 9.05
C ALA A 394 18.26 -9.27 7.88
N CYS A 395 18.83 -9.14 6.67
CA CYS A 395 18.45 -9.92 5.51
C CYS A 395 18.79 -11.41 5.71
N ARG A 396 17.88 -12.31 5.30
CA ARG A 396 18.00 -13.77 5.48
C ARG A 396 17.78 -14.55 4.19
N VAL A 397 17.74 -13.87 3.06
CA VAL A 397 17.54 -14.49 1.74
C VAL A 397 18.90 -14.78 1.13
N GLU A 398 19.04 -15.97 0.55
CA GLU A 398 20.24 -16.37 -0.18
C GLU A 398 20.20 -15.81 -1.61
N PRO A 399 21.33 -15.33 -2.15
CA PRO A 399 21.39 -14.84 -3.52
C PRO A 399 20.95 -15.88 -4.56
N VAL A 400 20.17 -15.46 -5.55
CA VAL A 400 19.75 -16.28 -6.68
C VAL A 400 20.34 -15.74 -7.97
N VAL A 401 21.15 -16.55 -8.66
CA VAL A 401 21.77 -16.17 -9.92
C VAL A 401 20.85 -16.53 -11.08
N LEU A 402 20.42 -15.50 -11.82
CA LEU A 402 19.70 -15.59 -13.07
C LEU A 402 20.47 -14.85 -14.18
N ASP A 403 20.36 -15.34 -15.41
CA ASP A 403 20.86 -14.57 -16.55
C ASP A 403 19.89 -13.45 -16.95
N SER A 404 20.29 -12.60 -17.92
CA SER A 404 19.49 -11.45 -18.33
C SER A 404 18.13 -11.85 -18.92
N LEU A 405 18.07 -12.96 -19.66
CA LEU A 405 16.83 -13.44 -20.27
C LEU A 405 15.88 -13.96 -19.20
N GLU A 406 16.39 -14.70 -18.21
CA GLU A 406 15.59 -15.18 -17.08
C GLU A 406 15.03 -14.01 -16.26
N ILE A 407 15.79 -12.93 -16.09
CA ILE A 407 15.31 -11.70 -15.42
C ILE A 407 14.21 -11.03 -16.24
N ASP A 408 14.40 -10.87 -17.56
CA ASP A 408 13.39 -10.27 -18.43
C ASP A 408 12.09 -11.08 -18.42
N GLN A 409 12.18 -12.41 -18.48
CA GLN A 409 11.02 -13.29 -18.40
C GLN A 409 10.31 -13.19 -17.04
N LEU A 410 11.03 -13.06 -15.93
CA LEU A 410 10.42 -12.78 -14.62
C LEU A 410 9.64 -11.47 -14.64
N VAL A 411 10.20 -10.41 -15.23
CA VAL A 411 9.55 -9.12 -15.36
C VAL A 411 8.30 -9.24 -16.25
N ASP A 412 8.37 -9.94 -17.38
CA ASP A 412 7.21 -10.23 -18.24
C ASP A 412 6.10 -10.92 -17.44
N PHE A 413 6.44 -11.93 -16.63
CA PHE A 413 5.45 -12.57 -15.76
C PHE A 413 4.80 -11.59 -14.79
N LEU A 414 5.54 -10.62 -14.23
CA LEU A 414 4.94 -9.59 -13.36
C LEU A 414 3.97 -8.67 -14.13
N TYR A 415 4.22 -8.39 -15.42
CA TYR A 415 3.26 -7.66 -16.26
C TYR A 415 1.95 -8.44 -16.44
N SER A 416 2.01 -9.77 -16.55
CA SER A 416 0.82 -10.63 -16.64
C SER A 416 -0.10 -10.57 -15.41
N LEU A 417 0.38 -10.01 -14.29
CA LEU A 417 -0.39 -9.78 -13.06
C LEU A 417 -1.20 -8.48 -13.07
N THR A 418 -1.13 -7.71 -14.16
CA THR A 418 -1.86 -6.46 -14.33
C THR A 418 -3.26 -6.74 -14.87
N ASP A 419 -4.27 -6.40 -14.08
CA ASP A 419 -5.65 -6.33 -14.56
C ASP A 419 -5.78 -5.15 -15.52
N LEU A 420 -6.16 -5.41 -16.77
CA LEU A 420 -6.23 -4.36 -17.79
C LEU A 420 -7.27 -3.28 -17.45
N ARG A 421 -8.25 -3.57 -16.59
CA ARG A 421 -9.21 -2.58 -16.10
C ARG A 421 -8.57 -1.54 -15.18
N ALA A 422 -7.40 -1.83 -14.60
CA ALA A 422 -6.67 -0.89 -13.75
C ALA A 422 -5.86 0.15 -14.55
N LEU A 423 -5.80 0.04 -15.89
CA LEU A 423 -5.11 1.00 -16.75
C LEU A 423 -5.86 2.33 -16.90
N ASP A 424 -7.20 2.30 -16.76
CA ASP A 424 -8.04 3.50 -16.74
C ASP A 424 -9.03 3.41 -15.58
N MET A 425 -8.80 4.25 -14.59
CA MET A 425 -9.61 4.34 -13.38
C MET A 425 -10.27 5.71 -13.22
N MET A 426 -10.32 6.54 -14.28
CA MET A 426 -10.85 7.90 -14.18
C MET A 426 -12.33 7.94 -13.82
N TYR A 427 -13.08 6.88 -14.15
CA TYR A 427 -14.49 6.73 -13.78
C TYR A 427 -14.74 6.66 -12.26
N ILE A 428 -13.70 6.46 -11.44
CA ILE A 428 -13.79 6.42 -9.98
C ILE A 428 -13.95 7.84 -9.40
N ILE A 429 -13.41 8.85 -10.08
CA ILE A 429 -13.32 10.23 -9.61
C ILE A 429 -14.71 10.91 -9.67
N PRO A 430 -15.22 11.49 -8.57
CA PRO A 430 -16.45 12.28 -8.60
C PRO A 430 -16.27 13.62 -9.34
N GLU A 431 -17.33 14.08 -9.99
CA GLU A 431 -17.37 15.44 -10.56
C GLU A 431 -17.30 16.53 -9.46
N SER A 432 -17.88 16.25 -8.28
CA SER A 432 -17.88 17.15 -7.13
C SER A 432 -18.07 16.39 -5.83
N VAL A 433 -17.68 16.99 -4.71
CA VAL A 433 -17.91 16.45 -3.37
C VAL A 433 -18.87 17.31 -2.54
N PRO A 434 -19.58 16.74 -1.55
CA PRO A 434 -20.59 17.44 -0.75
C PRO A 434 -20.09 18.69 0.00
N SER A 435 -18.79 18.78 0.31
CA SER A 435 -18.21 19.97 0.95
C SER A 435 -18.14 21.18 0.00
N GLY A 436 -18.21 20.96 -1.31
CA GLY A 436 -17.94 21.95 -2.34
C GLY A 436 -16.45 22.26 -2.55
N LEU A 437 -15.54 21.58 -1.85
CA LEU A 437 -14.10 21.68 -2.09
C LEU A 437 -13.74 21.04 -3.45
N PRO A 438 -12.67 21.51 -4.11
CA PRO A 438 -12.25 20.97 -5.39
C PRO A 438 -11.79 19.52 -5.23
N VAL A 439 -12.24 18.66 -6.15
CA VAL A 439 -11.80 17.25 -6.27
C VAL A 439 -10.38 17.20 -6.85
N ASP A 440 -10.13 18.02 -7.87
CA ASP A 440 -8.81 18.17 -8.48
C ASP A 440 -7.90 19.09 -7.65
N ASP A 441 -6.59 19.05 -7.94
CA ASP A 441 -5.54 19.88 -7.33
C ASP A 441 -4.99 20.92 -8.30
#